data_AF-A0A7K4GJE2-F1
#
_entry.id   AF-A0A7K4GJE2-F1
#
_cell.length_a   1.000
_cell.length_b   1.000
_cell.length_c   1.000
_cell.angle_alpha   90.00
_cell.angle_beta   90.00
_cell.angle_gamma   90.00
#
_symmetry.space_group_name_H-M   'P 1'
#
loop_
_entity.id
_entity.type
_entity.pdbx_description
1 polymer ?
#
loop_
_entity_poly.entity_id
_entity_poly.type
_entity_poly.pdbx_seq_one_letter_code
_entity_poly.pdbx_strand_id
1 'polypeptide(L)'
;MVEIFHESDGNINLLKTKVISIIGYGNQGRAQALNLRDAGLNVIIGNIDDRYKKIAEKDGFSIYPITEAVTNSDIVFLLIPDEVMKIIFEEEIRTYLKPNSSVVFASGYNIGFNLISPPNNVDVMLIAPRMIGVGVRENFLNGNGFFSFIAIEQNYTGNAREILLALAKGIGTLKKGAIMLSFKQEAELDLFNEQGFGPAFGRVLLSAIYTLIEAGYPPEAVLVEMYMSNEMSYTYKKMADIGLIKQVDFHSKTSQYGAMSKGIRYRKLPLKPTMKEILKEIQEGEFTKEWSRKLTKLKFKAIKFFATKQKINRIERNVRKNLNLNLYDIYDADSLTNEEIIKLKNISDELKLFEQYYE
;
A
#
# COMPACT_ATOMS: atom_id res chain seq x y z
N MET A 1 -10.99 -1.28 23.92
CA MET A 1 -11.47 -1.72 22.59
C MET A 1 -11.20 -0.59 21.62
N VAL A 2 -10.86 -0.90 20.36
CA VAL A 2 -10.65 0.12 19.33
C VAL A 2 -11.99 0.68 18.87
N GLU A 3 -12.05 1.97 18.52
CA GLU A 3 -13.27 2.56 17.94
C GLU A 3 -13.41 2.09 16.48
N ILE A 4 -14.62 1.63 16.14
CA ILE A 4 -14.98 1.20 14.79
C ILE A 4 -16.21 1.98 14.36
N PHE A 5 -16.16 2.58 13.18
CA PHE A 5 -17.19 3.43 12.63
C PHE A 5 -17.86 2.80 11.43
N HIS A 6 -19.16 3.02 11.33
CA HIS A 6 -20.04 2.53 10.29
C HIS A 6 -20.86 3.67 9.70
N GLU A 7 -21.69 3.35 8.71
CA GLU A 7 -22.39 4.34 7.89
C GLU A 7 -23.26 5.32 8.70
N SER A 8 -23.78 4.90 9.85
CA SER A 8 -24.56 5.75 10.77
C SER A 8 -23.74 6.89 11.37
N ASP A 9 -22.42 6.74 11.46
CA ASP A 9 -21.54 7.66 12.19
C ASP A 9 -21.07 8.83 11.31
N GLY A 10 -21.25 8.73 9.98
CA GLY A 10 -20.87 9.78 9.03
C GLY A 10 -22.05 10.59 8.51
N ASN A 11 -21.88 11.91 8.43
CA ASN A 11 -22.85 12.83 7.83
C ASN A 11 -22.24 13.62 6.65
N ILE A 12 -22.51 13.16 5.43
CA ILE A 12 -21.96 13.76 4.20
C ILE A 12 -22.43 15.20 3.96
N ASN A 13 -23.56 15.61 4.54
CA ASN A 13 -24.09 16.96 4.34
C ASN A 13 -23.16 18.05 4.88
N LEU A 14 -22.29 17.71 5.84
CA LEU A 14 -21.25 18.61 6.38
C LEU A 14 -20.25 19.08 5.32
N LEU A 15 -20.15 18.35 4.20
CA LEU A 15 -19.16 18.60 3.15
C LEU A 15 -19.74 19.25 1.89
N LYS A 16 -21.08 19.44 1.80
CA LYS A 16 -21.74 19.88 0.56
C LYS A 16 -21.31 21.26 0.07
N THR A 17 -20.90 22.13 0.99
CA THR A 17 -20.41 23.48 0.70
C THR A 17 -18.89 23.57 0.64
N LYS A 18 -18.18 22.46 0.92
CA LYS A 18 -16.72 22.40 0.97
C LYS A 18 -16.14 22.02 -0.39
N VAL A 19 -15.02 22.63 -0.73
CA VAL A 19 -14.21 22.24 -1.90
C VAL A 19 -13.15 21.24 -1.45
N ILE A 20 -13.12 20.06 -2.09
CA ILE A 20 -12.14 19.00 -1.81
C ILE A 20 -11.15 18.94 -2.97
N SER A 21 -9.87 19.18 -2.70
CA SER A 21 -8.80 18.92 -3.67
C SER A 21 -8.22 17.53 -3.49
N ILE A 22 -8.05 16.79 -4.60
CA ILE A 22 -7.30 15.55 -4.65
C ILE A 22 -5.97 15.83 -5.30
N ILE A 23 -4.89 15.74 -4.53
CA ILE A 23 -3.52 15.95 -4.99
C ILE A 23 -2.93 14.61 -5.43
N GLY A 24 -2.70 14.46 -6.73
CA GLY A 24 -2.27 13.21 -7.36
C GLY A 24 -3.46 12.35 -7.84
N TYR A 25 -3.46 12.02 -9.14
CA TYR A 25 -4.56 11.26 -9.78
C TYR A 25 -4.17 9.83 -10.18
N GLY A 26 -3.32 9.19 -9.37
CA GLY A 26 -2.93 7.77 -9.53
C GLY A 26 -4.04 6.80 -9.13
N ASN A 27 -3.68 5.57 -8.76
CA ASN A 27 -4.65 4.52 -8.43
C ASN A 27 -5.63 4.91 -7.31
N GLN A 28 -5.12 5.37 -6.16
CA GLN A 28 -5.95 5.82 -5.04
C GLN A 28 -6.63 7.17 -5.34
N GLY A 29 -5.88 8.12 -5.91
CA GLY A 29 -6.35 9.43 -6.33
C GLY A 29 -7.62 9.37 -7.16
N ARG A 30 -7.56 8.64 -8.27
CA ARG A 30 -8.69 8.45 -9.18
C ARG A 30 -9.89 7.82 -8.48
N ALA A 31 -9.68 6.75 -7.72
CA ALA A 31 -10.78 6.02 -7.07
C ALA A 31 -11.52 6.89 -6.05
N GLN A 32 -10.79 7.57 -5.17
CA GLN A 32 -11.38 8.41 -4.13
C GLN A 32 -12.02 9.68 -4.71
N ALA A 33 -11.40 10.31 -5.71
CA ALA A 33 -11.99 11.45 -6.41
C ALA A 33 -13.35 11.12 -7.04
N LEU A 34 -13.42 10.01 -7.79
CA LEU A 34 -14.65 9.53 -8.42
C LEU A 34 -15.73 9.20 -7.38
N ASN A 35 -15.36 8.54 -6.28
CA ASN A 35 -16.32 8.20 -5.23
C ASN A 35 -16.89 9.45 -4.53
N LEU A 36 -16.04 10.41 -4.17
CA LEU A 36 -16.48 11.66 -3.54
C LEU A 36 -17.39 12.47 -4.47
N ARG A 37 -17.06 12.56 -5.76
CA ARG A 37 -17.91 13.21 -6.77
C ARG A 37 -19.27 12.52 -6.90
N ASP A 38 -19.28 11.19 -7.00
CA ASP A 38 -20.53 10.43 -7.13
C ASP A 38 -21.37 10.47 -5.83
N ALA A 39 -20.74 10.74 -4.68
CA ALA A 39 -21.41 11.08 -3.43
C ALA A 39 -21.96 12.53 -3.39
N GLY A 40 -21.80 13.27 -4.50
CA GLY A 40 -22.28 14.62 -4.73
C GLY A 40 -21.47 15.69 -4.00
N LEU A 41 -20.17 15.48 -3.82
CA LEU A 41 -19.26 16.46 -3.23
C LEU A 41 -18.52 17.24 -4.32
N ASN A 42 -18.09 18.45 -3.98
CA ASN A 42 -17.34 19.30 -4.91
C ASN A 42 -15.85 18.91 -4.89
N VAL A 43 -15.38 18.26 -5.95
CA VAL A 43 -14.03 17.71 -6.06
C VAL A 43 -13.28 18.36 -7.22
N ILE A 44 -12.08 18.85 -6.94
CA ILE A 44 -11.12 19.34 -7.93
C ILE A 44 -9.82 18.55 -7.85
N ILE A 45 -9.04 18.53 -8.93
CA ILE A 45 -7.79 17.76 -9.00
C ILE A 45 -6.59 18.71 -9.06
N GLY A 46 -5.61 18.48 -8.19
CA GLY A 46 -4.27 19.06 -8.30
C GLY A 46 -3.30 18.02 -8.81
N ASN A 47 -2.71 18.22 -9.99
CA ASN A 47 -1.80 17.23 -10.58
C ASN A 47 -0.74 17.89 -11.46
N ILE A 48 0.44 17.28 -11.52
CA ILE A 48 1.50 17.67 -12.46
C ILE A 48 1.11 17.32 -13.90
N ASP A 49 1.84 17.86 -14.88
CA ASP A 49 1.61 17.56 -16.29
C ASP A 49 2.15 16.17 -16.67
N ASP A 50 1.32 15.15 -16.43
CA ASP A 50 1.63 13.75 -16.71
C ASP A 50 0.47 13.02 -17.39
N ARG A 51 0.58 11.68 -17.52
CA ARG A 51 -0.49 10.86 -18.09
C ARG A 51 -1.77 10.86 -17.25
N TYR A 52 -1.68 11.03 -15.93
CA TYR A 52 -2.82 10.97 -15.02
C TYR A 52 -3.67 12.23 -15.10
N LYS A 53 -3.07 13.40 -15.38
CA LYS A 53 -3.80 14.61 -15.75
C LYS A 53 -4.79 14.35 -16.90
N LYS A 54 -4.32 13.76 -18.00
CA LYS A 54 -5.18 13.41 -19.16
C LYS A 54 -6.29 12.42 -18.80
N ILE A 55 -6.07 11.55 -17.80
CA ILE A 55 -7.10 10.62 -17.31
C ILE A 55 -8.15 11.39 -16.49
N ALA A 56 -7.74 12.31 -15.62
CA ALA A 56 -8.67 13.18 -14.87
C ALA A 56 -9.55 14.04 -15.79
N GLU A 57 -9.00 14.58 -16.88
CA GLU A 57 -9.76 15.36 -17.87
C GLU A 57 -10.84 14.48 -18.52
N LYS A 58 -10.45 13.27 -18.93
CA LYS A 58 -11.39 12.28 -19.53
C LYS A 58 -12.45 11.82 -18.54
N ASP A 59 -12.12 11.72 -17.26
CA ASP A 59 -13.07 11.40 -16.20
C ASP A 59 -13.99 12.60 -15.86
N GLY A 60 -13.74 13.79 -16.43
CA GLY A 60 -14.60 14.97 -16.32
C GLY A 60 -14.30 15.90 -15.15
N PHE A 61 -13.08 15.88 -14.62
CA PHE A 61 -12.67 16.77 -13.53
C PHE A 61 -12.04 18.08 -14.03
N SER A 62 -12.26 19.16 -13.27
CA SER A 62 -11.44 20.37 -13.36
C SER A 62 -10.06 20.11 -12.74
N ILE A 63 -9.01 20.48 -13.46
CA ILE A 63 -7.62 20.24 -13.04
C ILE A 63 -6.88 21.56 -12.92
N TYR A 64 -6.09 21.65 -11.87
CA TYR A 64 -5.31 22.83 -11.52
C TYR A 64 -3.85 22.42 -11.23
N PRO A 65 -2.90 23.36 -11.32
CA PRO A 65 -1.63 23.26 -10.61
C PRO A 65 -1.87 22.95 -9.12
N ILE A 66 -0.97 22.22 -8.47
CA ILE A 66 -1.13 21.78 -7.08
C ILE A 66 -1.38 22.98 -6.16
N THR A 67 -0.57 24.04 -6.29
CA THR A 67 -0.69 25.28 -5.50
C THR A 67 -2.07 25.92 -5.61
N GLU A 68 -2.64 25.98 -6.82
CA GLU A 68 -3.97 26.55 -7.06
C GLU A 68 -5.08 25.63 -6.54
N ALA A 69 -4.97 24.31 -6.71
CA ALA A 69 -5.91 23.34 -6.14
C ALA A 69 -5.98 23.47 -4.61
N VAL A 70 -4.82 23.56 -3.95
CA VAL A 70 -4.71 23.72 -2.50
C VAL A 70 -5.34 25.05 -2.08
N THR A 71 -4.95 26.16 -2.73
CA THR A 71 -5.46 27.51 -2.46
C THR A 71 -6.97 27.61 -2.59
N ASN A 72 -7.58 26.85 -3.51
CA ASN A 72 -9.03 26.89 -3.76
C ASN A 72 -9.83 25.93 -2.86
N SER A 73 -9.18 25.02 -2.13
CA SER A 73 -9.85 23.97 -1.37
C SER A 73 -10.01 24.28 0.13
N ASP A 74 -10.99 23.63 0.76
CA ASP A 74 -11.15 23.58 2.23
C ASP A 74 -10.58 22.28 2.81
N ILE A 75 -10.50 21.24 1.98
CA ILE A 75 -10.01 19.91 2.34
C ILE A 75 -9.04 19.46 1.24
N VAL A 76 -7.83 19.06 1.63
CA VAL A 76 -6.75 18.64 0.73
C VAL A 76 -6.42 17.17 0.98
N PHE A 77 -6.69 16.30 0.01
CA PHE A 77 -6.25 14.90 0.03
C PHE A 77 -4.87 14.76 -0.62
N LEU A 78 -3.93 14.18 0.10
CA LEU A 78 -2.58 13.90 -0.39
C LEU A 78 -2.49 12.44 -0.83
N LEU A 79 -2.64 12.20 -2.14
CA LEU A 79 -2.66 10.89 -2.79
C LEU A 79 -1.51 10.74 -3.79
N ILE A 80 -0.36 11.31 -3.42
CA ILE A 80 0.94 11.20 -4.11
C ILE A 80 1.87 10.23 -3.38
N PRO A 81 2.91 9.69 -4.04
CA PRO A 81 3.84 8.76 -3.40
C PRO A 81 4.53 9.35 -2.16
N ASP A 82 4.69 8.53 -1.11
CA ASP A 82 5.21 8.96 0.18
C ASP A 82 6.62 9.57 0.08
N GLU A 83 7.44 9.10 -0.85
CA GLU A 83 8.83 9.53 -1.04
C GLU A 83 8.97 10.93 -1.66
N VAL A 84 7.99 11.39 -2.43
CA VAL A 84 7.98 12.73 -3.01
C VAL A 84 7.14 13.71 -2.20
N MET A 85 6.24 13.19 -1.36
CA MET A 85 5.25 13.98 -0.63
C MET A 85 5.88 15.08 0.21
N LYS A 86 7.00 14.81 0.90
CA LYS A 86 7.68 15.84 1.72
C LYS A 86 8.08 17.07 0.91
N ILE A 87 8.65 16.87 -0.28
CA ILE A 87 9.15 17.96 -1.13
C ILE A 87 7.95 18.77 -1.64
N ILE A 88 6.96 18.09 -2.22
CA ILE A 88 5.74 18.73 -2.74
C ILE A 88 4.97 19.42 -1.62
N PHE A 89 4.94 18.84 -0.41
CA PHE A 89 4.28 19.45 0.74
C PHE A 89 4.90 20.79 1.10
N GLU A 90 6.23 20.86 1.21
CA GLU A 90 6.93 22.09 1.55
C GLU A 90 6.88 23.14 0.43
N GLU A 91 7.02 22.72 -0.83
CA GLU A 91 7.12 23.63 -1.99
C GLU A 91 5.75 24.11 -2.50
N GLU A 92 4.73 23.25 -2.50
CA GLU A 92 3.47 23.50 -3.23
C GLU A 92 2.21 23.46 -2.38
N ILE A 93 2.28 22.99 -1.12
CA ILE A 93 1.08 22.81 -0.28
C ILE A 93 1.13 23.69 0.98
N ARG A 94 2.20 23.61 1.77
CA ARG A 94 2.28 24.13 3.15
C ARG A 94 1.83 25.59 3.28
N THR A 95 2.35 26.46 2.43
CA THR A 95 2.10 27.91 2.48
C THR A 95 0.77 28.31 1.84
N TYR A 96 0.18 27.43 1.04
CA TYR A 96 -1.08 27.65 0.32
C TYR A 96 -2.31 27.09 1.06
N LEU A 97 -2.10 26.32 2.12
CA LEU A 97 -3.19 25.84 2.99
C LEU A 97 -3.93 27.01 3.64
N LYS A 98 -5.26 27.02 3.51
CA LYS A 98 -6.11 28.00 4.21
C LYS A 98 -6.09 27.71 5.72
N PRO A 99 -6.16 28.74 6.58
CA PRO A 99 -6.50 28.55 7.98
C PRO A 99 -7.82 27.81 8.14
N ASN A 100 -7.92 26.91 9.12
CA ASN A 100 -9.09 26.04 9.35
C ASN A 100 -9.38 25.04 8.23
N SER A 101 -8.48 24.86 7.26
CA SER A 101 -8.59 23.77 6.28
C SER A 101 -8.26 22.42 6.91
N SER A 102 -8.55 21.36 6.19
CA SER A 102 -8.20 19.99 6.57
C SER A 102 -7.22 19.39 5.58
N VAL A 103 -6.21 18.67 6.07
CA VAL A 103 -5.29 17.86 5.26
C VAL A 103 -5.51 16.39 5.56
N VAL A 104 -5.69 15.59 4.52
CA VAL A 104 -6.01 14.16 4.61
C VAL A 104 -4.92 13.34 3.93
N PHE A 105 -4.28 12.46 4.69
CA PHE A 105 -3.28 11.51 4.20
C PHE A 105 -3.91 10.14 3.96
N ALA A 106 -3.35 9.36 3.02
CA ALA A 106 -3.72 7.96 2.81
C ALA A 106 -2.70 6.94 3.34
N SER A 107 -1.64 7.44 3.96
CA SER A 107 -0.58 6.69 4.61
C SER A 107 -0.10 7.48 5.82
N GLY A 108 0.12 6.78 6.92
CA GLY A 108 0.60 7.33 8.18
C GLY A 108 2.08 7.65 8.14
N TYR A 109 2.81 7.20 7.11
CA TYR A 109 4.27 7.22 7.05
C TYR A 109 4.86 8.61 7.30
N ASN A 110 4.41 9.62 6.55
CA ASN A 110 5.03 10.96 6.62
C ASN A 110 4.78 11.69 7.95
N ILE A 111 3.60 11.52 8.56
CA ILE A 111 3.24 12.18 9.83
C ILE A 111 3.68 11.34 11.02
N GLY A 112 3.40 10.03 11.01
CA GLY A 112 3.75 9.10 12.10
C GLY A 112 5.26 8.97 12.34
N PHE A 113 6.09 9.25 11.33
CA PHE A 113 7.54 9.34 11.47
C PHE A 113 8.10 10.76 11.53
N ASN A 114 7.25 11.77 11.70
CA ASN A 114 7.64 13.19 11.80
C ASN A 114 8.49 13.69 10.61
N LEU A 115 8.20 13.21 9.39
CA LEU A 115 8.91 13.62 8.18
C LEU A 115 8.33 14.93 7.59
N ILE A 116 7.04 15.13 7.81
CA ILE A 116 6.27 16.33 7.47
C ILE A 116 5.66 16.88 8.76
N SER A 117 5.65 18.21 8.91
CA SER A 117 5.07 18.89 10.06
C SER A 117 4.03 19.91 9.61
N PRO A 118 2.74 19.55 9.48
CA PRO A 118 1.71 20.48 9.01
C PRO A 118 1.62 21.77 9.86
N PRO A 119 1.06 22.87 9.33
CA PRO A 119 0.79 24.07 10.12
C PRO A 119 -0.12 23.80 11.33
N ASN A 120 0.05 24.52 12.43
CA ASN A 120 -0.75 24.33 13.66
C ASN A 120 -2.21 24.81 13.53
N ASN A 121 -2.58 25.45 12.41
CA ASN A 121 -3.88 26.07 12.17
C ASN A 121 -4.73 25.32 11.14
N VAL A 122 -4.48 24.02 10.94
CA VAL A 122 -5.27 23.13 10.07
C VAL A 122 -5.68 21.86 10.82
N ASP A 123 -6.66 21.11 10.33
CA ASP A 123 -6.89 19.75 10.79
C ASP A 123 -5.98 18.78 10.03
N VAL A 124 -5.48 17.75 10.71
CA VAL A 124 -4.62 16.71 10.11
C VAL A 124 -5.23 15.35 10.37
N MET A 125 -5.62 14.68 9.30
CA MET A 125 -6.42 13.46 9.33
C MET A 125 -5.86 12.42 8.37
N LEU A 126 -6.25 11.16 8.59
CA LEU A 126 -5.88 10.05 7.72
C LEU A 126 -7.10 9.21 7.37
N ILE A 127 -7.21 8.84 6.10
CA ILE A 127 -8.11 7.81 5.61
C ILE A 127 -7.32 6.90 4.68
N ALA A 128 -7.06 5.70 5.14
CA ALA A 128 -6.13 4.79 4.49
C ALA A 128 -6.82 3.46 4.13
N PRO A 129 -7.40 3.36 2.91
CA PRO A 129 -8.10 2.17 2.44
C PRO A 129 -7.23 0.91 2.45
N ARG A 130 -7.75 -0.19 3.00
CA ARG A 130 -7.11 -1.52 2.95
C ARG A 130 -7.48 -2.26 1.66
N MET A 131 -7.27 -1.56 0.54
CA MET A 131 -7.66 -2.02 -0.79
C MET A 131 -6.90 -1.20 -1.84
N ILE A 132 -6.50 -1.83 -2.95
CA ILE A 132 -5.94 -1.11 -4.09
C ILE A 132 -7.02 -0.22 -4.75
N GLY A 133 -6.61 0.85 -5.43
CA GLY A 133 -7.53 1.85 -5.98
C GLY A 133 -8.65 1.29 -6.87
N VAL A 134 -8.36 0.30 -7.73
CA VAL A 134 -9.39 -0.35 -8.55
C VAL A 134 -10.45 -1.02 -7.66
N GLY A 135 -10.02 -1.77 -6.64
CA GLY A 135 -10.93 -2.39 -5.68
C GLY A 135 -11.70 -1.37 -4.83
N VAL A 136 -11.10 -0.23 -4.48
CA VAL A 136 -11.79 0.89 -3.81
C VAL A 136 -12.97 1.37 -4.65
N ARG A 137 -12.75 1.59 -5.96
CA ARG A 137 -13.78 2.06 -6.87
C ARG A 137 -14.87 1.00 -7.12
N GLU A 138 -14.48 -0.23 -7.41
CA GLU A 138 -15.42 -1.32 -7.69
C GLU A 138 -16.33 -1.62 -6.49
N ASN A 139 -15.77 -1.67 -5.28
CA ASN A 139 -16.56 -1.93 -4.09
C ASN A 139 -17.51 -0.77 -3.73
N PHE A 140 -17.12 0.48 -4.04
CA PHE A 140 -18.02 1.63 -3.91
C PHE A 140 -19.21 1.52 -4.87
N LEU A 141 -18.95 1.26 -6.16
CA LEU A 141 -20.00 1.12 -7.18
C LEU A 141 -20.97 -0.02 -6.87
N ASN A 142 -20.47 -1.11 -6.30
CA ASN A 142 -21.28 -2.26 -5.91
C ASN A 142 -21.98 -2.09 -4.55
N GLY A 143 -21.80 -0.96 -3.86
CA GLY A 143 -22.40 -0.70 -2.54
C GLY A 143 -21.83 -1.52 -1.39
N ASN A 144 -20.74 -2.26 -1.61
CA ASN A 144 -20.11 -3.13 -0.61
C ASN A 144 -19.20 -2.36 0.36
N GLY A 145 -18.58 -1.28 -0.12
CA GLY A 145 -17.53 -0.58 0.61
C GLY A 145 -16.27 -1.40 0.87
N PHE A 146 -15.37 -0.86 1.67
CA PHE A 146 -14.07 -1.46 1.98
C PHE A 146 -13.58 -1.02 3.35
N PHE A 147 -12.78 -1.85 4.01
CA PHE A 147 -12.16 -1.48 5.28
C PHE A 147 -11.14 -0.38 5.08
N SER A 148 -11.10 0.58 6.00
CA SER A 148 -10.03 1.57 6.09
C SER A 148 -9.54 1.70 7.53
N PHE A 149 -8.29 2.13 7.65
CA PHE A 149 -7.82 2.77 8.88
C PHE A 149 -8.07 4.27 8.78
N ILE A 150 -8.48 4.87 9.89
CA ILE A 150 -8.68 6.32 10.00
C ILE A 150 -7.95 6.86 11.24
N ALA A 151 -7.50 8.11 11.17
CA ALA A 151 -6.81 8.76 12.29
C ALA A 151 -7.02 10.28 12.28
N ILE A 152 -6.84 10.91 13.44
CA ILE A 152 -6.78 12.37 13.61
C ILE A 152 -5.49 12.65 14.39
N GLU A 153 -4.56 13.37 13.77
CA GLU A 153 -3.33 13.84 14.43
C GLU A 153 -3.53 15.22 15.04
N GLN A 154 -4.27 16.09 14.35
CA GLN A 154 -4.53 17.47 14.77
C GLN A 154 -6.00 17.82 14.54
N ASN A 155 -6.66 18.31 15.59
CA ASN A 155 -8.03 18.83 15.56
C ASN A 155 -8.02 20.31 15.95
N TYR A 156 -7.58 21.17 15.03
CA TYR A 156 -7.52 22.62 15.24
C TYR A 156 -8.91 23.25 15.24
N THR A 157 -9.80 22.81 14.35
CA THR A 157 -11.13 23.42 14.19
C THR A 157 -12.14 22.97 15.24
N GLY A 158 -11.84 21.89 15.97
CA GLY A 158 -12.78 21.19 16.85
C GLY A 158 -13.69 20.21 16.13
N ASN A 159 -13.75 20.21 14.79
CA ASN A 159 -14.67 19.41 13.98
C ASN A 159 -13.99 18.33 13.12
N ALA A 160 -12.70 18.04 13.36
CA ALA A 160 -11.95 17.10 12.54
C ALA A 160 -12.59 15.70 12.50
N ARG A 161 -13.19 15.25 13.59
CA ARG A 161 -13.82 13.92 13.65
C ARG A 161 -15.06 13.83 12.76
N GLU A 162 -15.91 14.83 12.78
CA GLU A 162 -17.11 14.92 11.96
C GLU A 162 -16.76 15.02 10.48
N ILE A 163 -15.74 15.82 10.13
CA ILE A 163 -15.22 15.94 8.77
C ILE A 163 -14.63 14.60 8.31
N LEU A 164 -13.79 13.96 9.13
CA LEU A 164 -13.19 12.65 8.86
C LEU A 164 -14.26 11.60 8.56
N LEU A 165 -15.29 11.49 9.40
CA LEU A 165 -16.36 10.50 9.23
C LEU A 165 -17.25 10.83 8.02
N ALA A 166 -17.48 12.11 7.73
CA ALA A 166 -18.19 12.52 6.51
C ALA A 166 -17.41 12.16 5.23
N LEU A 167 -16.09 12.37 5.23
CA LEU A 167 -15.21 12.00 4.12
C LEU A 167 -15.14 10.48 3.95
N ALA A 168 -14.98 9.76 5.07
CA ALA A 168 -14.98 8.30 5.11
C ALA A 168 -16.29 7.73 4.53
N LYS A 169 -17.43 8.36 4.84
CA LYS A 169 -18.71 8.03 4.22
C LYS A 169 -18.70 8.31 2.72
N GLY A 170 -18.23 9.49 2.31
CA GLY A 170 -18.18 9.92 0.91
C GLY A 170 -17.34 9.01 0.02
N ILE A 171 -16.23 8.47 0.51
CA ILE A 171 -15.43 7.50 -0.27
C ILE A 171 -15.99 6.07 -0.22
N GLY A 172 -16.92 5.78 0.70
CA GLY A 172 -17.60 4.49 0.87
C GLY A 172 -16.98 3.52 1.89
N THR A 173 -16.01 3.93 2.70
CA THR A 173 -15.39 3.00 3.68
C THR A 173 -16.35 2.61 4.80
N LEU A 174 -17.20 3.54 5.26
CA LEU A 174 -18.12 3.30 6.38
C LEU A 174 -19.20 2.24 6.10
N LYS A 175 -19.42 1.87 4.82
CA LYS A 175 -20.27 0.75 4.43
C LYS A 175 -19.74 -0.59 4.98
N LYS A 176 -18.42 -0.76 5.03
CA LYS A 176 -17.77 -1.97 5.53
C LYS A 176 -17.26 -1.79 6.96
N GLY A 177 -16.65 -0.64 7.25
CA GLY A 177 -16.18 -0.26 8.57
C GLY A 177 -14.83 0.47 8.51
N ALA A 178 -14.67 1.50 9.33
CA ALA A 178 -13.41 2.21 9.50
C ALA A 178 -12.91 2.05 10.93
N ILE A 179 -11.63 1.70 11.10
CA ILE A 179 -11.02 1.44 12.41
C ILE A 179 -10.11 2.62 12.76
N MET A 180 -10.32 3.22 13.94
CA MET A 180 -9.51 4.34 14.40
C MET A 180 -8.20 3.88 15.01
N LEU A 181 -7.10 4.44 14.53
CA LEU A 181 -5.74 4.21 15.02
C LEU A 181 -4.99 5.55 15.08
N SER A 182 -3.75 5.54 15.58
CA SER A 182 -2.84 6.68 15.34
C SER A 182 -2.18 6.57 13.96
N PHE A 183 -1.68 7.69 13.43
CA PHE A 183 -0.88 7.70 12.19
C PHE A 183 0.33 6.76 12.31
N LYS A 184 0.99 6.76 13.47
CA LYS A 184 2.12 5.88 13.76
C LYS A 184 1.73 4.40 13.68
N GLN A 185 0.62 4.01 14.30
CA GLN A 185 0.15 2.61 14.28
C GLN A 185 -0.21 2.16 12.87
N GLU A 186 -0.84 3.02 12.07
CA GLU A 186 -1.14 2.71 10.67
C GLU A 186 0.14 2.44 9.88
N ALA A 187 1.13 3.32 9.99
CA ALA A 187 2.39 3.19 9.29
C ALA A 187 3.18 1.95 9.74
N GLU A 188 3.19 1.66 11.04
CA GLU A 188 3.84 0.46 11.59
C GLU A 188 3.19 -0.84 11.07
N LEU A 189 1.85 -0.89 11.01
CA LEU A 189 1.14 -2.07 10.50
C LEU A 189 1.44 -2.33 9.02
N ASP A 190 1.45 -1.27 8.22
CA ASP A 190 1.69 -1.36 6.79
C ASP A 190 3.14 -1.81 6.51
N LEU A 191 4.12 -1.11 7.09
CA LEU A 191 5.54 -1.46 6.96
C LEU A 191 5.84 -2.86 7.52
N PHE A 192 5.20 -3.27 8.63
CA PHE A 192 5.42 -4.60 9.19
C PHE A 192 4.91 -5.71 8.25
N ASN A 193 3.77 -5.50 7.59
CA ASN A 193 3.29 -6.45 6.60
C ASN A 193 4.29 -6.58 5.42
N GLU A 194 4.83 -5.46 4.97
CA GLU A 194 5.76 -5.41 3.83
C GLU A 194 7.17 -5.94 4.16
N GLN A 195 7.65 -5.76 5.39
CA GLN A 195 9.03 -6.06 5.78
C GLN A 195 9.16 -7.29 6.69
N GLY A 196 8.20 -7.50 7.59
CA GLY A 196 8.18 -8.62 8.52
C GLY A 196 7.54 -9.87 7.92
N PHE A 197 6.35 -9.73 7.32
CA PHE A 197 5.61 -10.85 6.73
C PHE A 197 6.04 -11.17 5.29
N GLY A 198 6.07 -10.15 4.42
CA GLY A 198 6.32 -10.32 2.98
C GLY A 198 7.58 -11.12 2.63
N PRO A 199 8.78 -10.75 3.12
CA PRO A 199 10.03 -11.44 2.79
C PRO A 199 10.07 -12.87 3.36
N ALA A 200 9.51 -13.08 4.54
CA ALA A 200 9.42 -14.41 5.15
C ALA A 200 8.51 -15.34 4.33
N PHE A 201 7.34 -14.85 3.92
CA PHE A 201 6.42 -15.60 3.05
C PHE A 201 7.03 -15.86 1.67
N GLY A 202 7.67 -14.86 1.07
CA GLY A 202 8.38 -14.99 -0.20
C GLY A 202 9.44 -16.09 -0.18
N ARG A 203 10.19 -16.21 0.93
CA ARG A 203 11.17 -17.29 1.10
C ARG A 203 10.50 -18.67 1.15
N VAL A 204 9.41 -18.81 1.92
CA VAL A 204 8.65 -20.06 1.99
C VAL A 204 8.12 -20.46 0.60
N LEU A 205 7.56 -19.50 -0.14
CA LEU A 205 7.02 -19.71 -1.48
C LEU A 205 8.11 -20.18 -2.47
N LEU A 206 9.23 -19.48 -2.54
CA LEU A 206 10.33 -19.82 -3.44
C LEU A 206 10.97 -21.16 -3.07
N SER A 207 11.20 -21.44 -1.79
CA SER A 207 11.72 -22.74 -1.34
C SER A 207 10.80 -23.90 -1.71
N ALA A 208 9.48 -23.72 -1.60
CA ALA A 208 8.52 -24.74 -2.03
C ALA A 208 8.57 -24.97 -3.55
N ILE A 209 8.59 -23.90 -4.34
CA ILE A 209 8.68 -23.97 -5.81
C ILE A 209 9.96 -24.72 -6.24
N TYR A 210 11.12 -24.33 -5.72
CA TYR A 210 12.39 -24.95 -6.11
C TYR A 210 12.48 -26.40 -5.65
N THR A 211 11.97 -26.74 -4.46
CA THR A 211 11.92 -28.14 -3.99
C THR A 211 11.18 -29.04 -4.99
N LEU A 212 10.04 -28.57 -5.53
CA LEU A 212 9.27 -29.34 -6.50
C LEU A 212 9.97 -29.40 -7.86
N ILE A 213 10.50 -28.29 -8.35
CA ILE A 213 11.21 -28.28 -9.65
C ILE A 213 12.45 -29.17 -9.61
N GLU A 214 13.22 -29.14 -8.51
CA GLU A 214 14.41 -29.98 -8.32
C GLU A 214 14.07 -31.46 -8.16
N ALA A 215 12.87 -31.77 -7.65
CA ALA A 215 12.33 -33.13 -7.63
C ALA A 215 11.81 -33.60 -9.00
N GLY A 216 11.89 -32.77 -10.05
CA GLY A 216 11.54 -33.13 -11.43
C GLY A 216 10.09 -32.86 -11.83
N TYR A 217 9.32 -32.13 -11.01
CA TYR A 217 7.95 -31.75 -11.39
C TYR A 217 7.96 -30.68 -12.52
N PRO A 218 7.01 -30.73 -13.47
CA PRO A 218 6.92 -29.72 -14.53
C PRO A 218 6.71 -28.31 -13.95
N PRO A 219 7.52 -27.31 -14.35
CA PRO A 219 7.39 -25.95 -13.82
C PRO A 219 6.01 -25.33 -14.02
N GLU A 220 5.32 -25.66 -15.12
CA GLU A 220 3.96 -25.20 -15.41
C GLU A 220 2.98 -25.68 -14.33
N ALA A 221 3.04 -26.97 -13.98
CA ALA A 221 2.20 -27.55 -12.94
C ALA A 221 2.54 -26.96 -11.56
N VAL A 222 3.83 -26.78 -11.26
CA VAL A 222 4.28 -26.18 -9.99
C VAL A 222 3.75 -24.76 -9.84
N LEU A 223 3.91 -23.88 -10.83
CA LEU A 223 3.46 -22.49 -10.69
C LEU A 223 1.93 -22.36 -10.67
N VAL A 224 1.20 -23.20 -11.41
CA VAL A 224 -0.27 -23.27 -11.34
C VAL A 224 -0.74 -23.69 -9.95
N GLU A 225 -0.16 -24.74 -9.37
CA GLU A 225 -0.48 -25.20 -8.02
C GLU A 225 -0.14 -24.14 -6.96
N MET A 226 1.03 -23.49 -7.09
CA MET A 226 1.52 -22.59 -6.05
C MET A 226 0.79 -21.24 -6.00
N TYR A 227 0.49 -20.60 -7.13
CA TYR A 227 -0.24 -19.32 -7.12
C TYR A 227 -0.96 -18.94 -8.41
N MET A 228 -0.58 -19.44 -9.59
CA MET A 228 -1.17 -18.95 -10.86
C MET A 228 -2.64 -19.36 -11.06
N SER A 229 -3.14 -20.38 -10.36
CA SER A 229 -4.56 -20.77 -10.39
C SER A 229 -5.50 -19.77 -9.72
N ASN A 230 -4.98 -18.82 -8.93
CA ASN A 230 -5.72 -17.95 -8.01
C ASN A 230 -6.49 -18.69 -6.89
N GLU A 231 -6.32 -20.00 -6.73
CA GLU A 231 -6.96 -20.77 -5.64
C GLU A 231 -6.51 -20.27 -4.27
N MET A 232 -5.23 -19.91 -4.13
CA MET A 232 -4.72 -19.30 -2.91
C MET A 232 -5.46 -17.99 -2.60
N SER A 233 -5.61 -17.09 -3.58
CA SER A 233 -6.37 -15.84 -3.40
C SER A 233 -7.82 -16.07 -3.00
N TYR A 234 -8.47 -17.09 -3.58
CA TYR A 234 -9.82 -17.50 -3.18
C TYR A 234 -9.86 -18.00 -1.74
N THR A 235 -8.84 -18.75 -1.31
CA THR A 235 -8.70 -19.23 0.07
C THR A 235 -8.56 -18.06 1.04
N TYR A 236 -7.73 -17.06 0.74
CA TYR A 236 -7.63 -15.82 1.54
C TYR A 236 -8.96 -15.06 1.62
N LYS A 237 -9.73 -15.04 0.53
CA LYS A 237 -11.09 -14.48 0.55
C LYS A 237 -11.99 -15.26 1.52
N LYS A 238 -11.94 -16.59 1.53
CA LYS A 238 -12.69 -17.41 2.52
C LYS A 238 -12.20 -17.21 3.95
N MET A 239 -10.90 -17.02 4.17
CA MET A 239 -10.37 -16.62 5.48
C MET A 239 -10.99 -15.31 5.95
N ALA A 240 -11.14 -14.32 5.07
CA ALA A 240 -11.77 -13.05 5.39
C ALA A 240 -13.29 -13.17 5.65
N ASP A 241 -13.99 -14.04 4.91
CA ASP A 241 -15.43 -14.23 5.02
C ASP A 241 -15.84 -15.00 6.29
N ILE A 242 -15.14 -16.10 6.61
CA ILE A 242 -15.56 -17.04 7.67
C ILE A 242 -14.48 -17.36 8.71
N GLY A 243 -13.29 -16.79 8.58
CA GLY A 243 -12.19 -16.92 9.53
C GLY A 243 -11.10 -17.92 9.13
N LEU A 244 -9.90 -17.70 9.66
CA LEU A 244 -8.67 -18.43 9.34
C LEU A 244 -8.78 -19.94 9.53
N ILE A 245 -9.46 -20.38 10.60
CA ILE A 245 -9.61 -21.80 10.93
C ILE A 245 -10.81 -22.42 10.22
N LYS A 246 -11.96 -21.74 10.19
CA LYS A 246 -13.21 -22.32 9.66
C LYS A 246 -13.14 -22.60 8.15
N GLN A 247 -12.39 -21.79 7.40
CA GLN A 247 -12.20 -22.03 5.97
C GLN A 247 -11.56 -23.40 5.66
N VAL A 248 -10.86 -24.02 6.62
CA VAL A 248 -10.25 -25.35 6.46
C VAL A 248 -11.29 -26.42 6.10
N ASP A 249 -12.57 -26.21 6.46
CA ASP A 249 -13.67 -27.11 6.11
C ASP A 249 -13.93 -27.21 4.60
N PHE A 250 -13.44 -26.25 3.78
CA PHE A 250 -13.53 -26.32 2.33
C PHE A 250 -12.48 -27.23 1.68
N HIS A 251 -11.54 -27.76 2.48
CA HIS A 251 -10.46 -28.63 2.00
C HIS A 251 -10.77 -30.09 2.27
N SER A 252 -10.24 -31.00 1.43
CA SER A 252 -10.41 -32.45 1.64
C SER A 252 -9.81 -32.89 2.99
N LYS A 253 -10.36 -33.95 3.60
CA LYS A 253 -9.84 -34.49 4.87
C LYS A 253 -8.33 -34.81 4.81
N THR A 254 -7.86 -35.27 3.66
CA THR A 254 -6.44 -35.52 3.40
C THR A 254 -5.61 -34.23 3.49
N SER A 255 -6.07 -33.15 2.86
CA SER A 255 -5.42 -31.83 2.92
C SER A 255 -5.41 -31.28 4.35
N GLN A 256 -6.55 -31.36 5.06
CA GLN A 256 -6.67 -30.92 6.46
C GLN A 256 -5.66 -31.65 7.35
N TYR A 257 -5.63 -32.98 7.29
CA TYR A 257 -4.70 -33.79 8.07
C TYR A 257 -3.24 -33.50 7.68
N GLY A 258 -2.94 -33.35 6.40
CA GLY A 258 -1.62 -33.00 5.89
C GLY A 258 -1.13 -31.67 6.44
N ALA A 259 -1.92 -30.61 6.32
CA ALA A 259 -1.60 -29.27 6.82
C ALA A 259 -1.34 -29.28 8.33
N MET A 260 -2.25 -29.88 9.13
CA MET A 260 -2.14 -29.89 10.59
C MET A 260 -0.97 -30.73 11.08
N SER A 261 -0.80 -31.95 10.55
CA SER A 261 0.25 -32.87 10.99
C SER A 261 1.66 -32.39 10.58
N LYS A 262 1.80 -31.80 9.39
CA LYS A 262 3.10 -31.30 8.91
C LYS A 262 3.43 -29.93 9.48
N GLY A 263 2.44 -29.11 9.84
CA GLY A 263 2.62 -27.80 10.46
C GLY A 263 3.53 -27.83 11.69
N ILE A 264 3.48 -28.91 12.49
CA ILE A 264 4.33 -29.11 13.68
C ILE A 264 5.84 -29.04 13.32
N ARG A 265 6.23 -29.44 12.11
CA ARG A 265 7.62 -29.42 11.66
C ARG A 265 8.18 -28.00 11.51
N TYR A 266 7.31 -27.01 11.31
CA TYR A 266 7.68 -25.61 11.16
C TYR A 266 7.64 -24.81 12.48
N ARG A 267 7.27 -25.43 13.60
CA ARG A 267 7.12 -24.74 14.91
C ARG A 267 8.39 -24.08 15.44
N LYS A 268 9.57 -24.57 15.01
CA LYS A 268 10.88 -24.09 15.46
C LYS A 268 11.51 -23.06 14.53
N LEU A 269 10.80 -22.64 13.47
CA LEU A 269 11.30 -21.55 12.63
C LEU A 269 11.41 -20.27 13.49
N PRO A 270 12.50 -19.51 13.38
CA PRO A 270 12.73 -18.30 14.17
C PRO A 270 11.90 -17.09 13.68
N LEU A 271 10.69 -17.30 13.17
CA LEU A 271 9.87 -16.24 12.57
C LEU A 271 9.51 -15.15 13.58
N LYS A 272 9.02 -15.53 14.77
CA LYS A 272 8.54 -14.56 15.77
C LYS A 272 9.66 -13.68 16.33
N PRO A 273 10.86 -14.20 16.70
CA PRO A 273 11.99 -13.35 17.07
C PRO A 273 12.40 -12.36 15.97
N THR A 274 12.58 -12.83 14.73
CA THR A 274 12.96 -11.96 13.60
C THR A 274 11.90 -10.89 13.33
N MET A 275 10.61 -11.26 13.32
CA MET A 275 9.52 -10.30 13.15
C MET A 275 9.47 -9.26 14.29
N LYS A 276 9.81 -9.63 15.53
CA LYS A 276 9.87 -8.68 16.65
C LYS A 276 11.00 -7.67 16.48
N GLU A 277 12.14 -8.10 15.98
CA GLU A 277 13.29 -7.23 15.70
C GLU A 277 12.93 -6.23 14.60
N ILE A 278 12.41 -6.71 13.46
CA ILE A 278 11.93 -5.85 12.36
C ILE A 278 10.86 -4.86 12.84
N LEU A 279 9.88 -5.31 13.64
CA LEU A 279 8.87 -4.42 14.20
C LEU A 279 9.51 -3.33 15.06
N LYS A 280 10.52 -3.67 15.87
CA LYS A 280 11.24 -2.71 16.71
C LYS A 280 11.99 -1.67 15.86
N GLU A 281 12.71 -2.11 14.82
CA GLU A 281 13.41 -1.23 13.88
C GLU A 281 12.44 -0.24 13.19
N ILE A 282 11.26 -0.73 12.80
CA ILE A 282 10.17 0.10 12.26
C ILE A 282 9.70 1.11 13.32
N GLN A 283 9.39 0.66 14.54
CA GLN A 283 8.89 1.51 15.61
C GLN A 283 9.87 2.64 15.97
N GLU A 284 11.16 2.32 16.05
CA GLU A 284 12.26 3.25 16.36
C GLU A 284 12.66 4.15 15.17
N GLY A 285 12.03 3.94 14.00
CA GLY A 285 12.25 4.74 12.80
C GLY A 285 13.60 4.48 12.13
N GLU A 286 14.22 3.34 12.40
CA GLU A 286 15.50 2.96 11.80
C GLU A 286 15.38 2.76 10.30
N PHE A 287 14.33 2.03 9.85
CA PHE A 287 14.03 1.87 8.44
C PHE A 287 13.82 3.22 7.73
N THR A 288 13.04 4.12 8.34
CA THR A 288 12.78 5.46 7.80
C THR A 288 14.08 6.26 7.63
N LYS A 289 14.97 6.20 8.62
CA LYS A 289 16.31 6.82 8.54
C LYS A 289 17.15 6.18 7.45
N GLU A 290 17.17 4.85 7.33
CA GLU A 290 17.88 4.13 6.27
C GLU A 290 17.37 4.54 4.88
N TRP A 291 16.05 4.51 4.66
CA TRP A 291 15.41 4.78 3.37
C TRP A 291 15.65 6.19 2.84
N SER A 292 15.84 7.15 3.75
CA SER A 292 16.14 8.55 3.42
C SER A 292 17.55 8.77 2.82
N ARG A 293 18.48 7.82 3.00
CA ARG A 293 19.87 7.97 2.57
C ARG A 293 20.01 7.79 1.06
N LYS A 294 20.81 8.64 0.42
CA LYS A 294 21.13 8.53 -1.03
C LYS A 294 21.73 7.17 -1.39
N LEU A 295 22.60 6.63 -0.54
CA LEU A 295 23.22 5.31 -0.76
C LEU A 295 22.16 4.20 -0.78
N THR A 296 21.11 4.29 0.04
CA THR A 296 20.01 3.32 0.07
C THR A 296 19.21 3.33 -1.22
N LYS A 297 19.04 4.48 -1.87
CA LYS A 297 18.40 4.55 -3.20
C LYS A 297 19.22 3.81 -4.26
N LEU A 298 20.54 3.92 -4.21
CA LEU A 298 21.43 3.17 -5.09
C LEU A 298 21.43 1.67 -4.77
N LYS A 299 21.46 1.30 -3.49
CA LYS A 299 21.31 -0.08 -3.00
C LYS A 299 19.99 -0.69 -3.50
N PHE A 300 18.89 0.05 -3.41
CA PHE A 300 17.60 -0.39 -3.93
C PHE A 300 17.62 -0.63 -5.44
N LYS A 301 18.24 0.26 -6.23
CA LYS A 301 18.45 0.05 -7.67
C LYS A 301 19.20 -1.26 -7.93
N ALA A 302 20.27 -1.52 -7.18
CA ALA A 302 21.04 -2.76 -7.29
C ALA A 302 20.21 -4.00 -6.92
N ILE A 303 19.49 -3.98 -5.78
CA ILE A 303 18.63 -5.08 -5.34
C ILE A 303 17.56 -5.38 -6.39
N LYS A 304 16.91 -4.35 -6.97
CA LYS A 304 15.94 -4.54 -8.05
C LYS A 304 16.58 -5.17 -9.28
N PHE A 305 17.76 -4.71 -9.68
CA PHE A 305 18.49 -5.30 -10.80
C PHE A 305 18.72 -6.80 -10.56
N PHE A 306 19.27 -7.20 -9.41
CA PHE A 306 19.48 -8.61 -9.08
C PHE A 306 18.18 -9.39 -8.98
N ALA A 307 17.11 -8.78 -8.45
CA ALA A 307 15.81 -9.41 -8.38
C ALA A 307 15.27 -9.79 -9.77
N THR A 308 15.54 -9.00 -10.81
CA THR A 308 15.14 -9.35 -12.19
C THR A 308 15.93 -10.53 -12.76
N LYS A 309 17.12 -10.82 -12.24
CA LYS A 309 18.00 -11.91 -12.70
C LYS A 309 17.76 -13.26 -12.01
N GLN A 310 16.85 -13.31 -11.03
CA GLN A 310 16.56 -14.54 -10.31
C GLN A 310 16.04 -15.66 -11.23
N LYS A 311 16.37 -16.90 -10.86
CA LYS A 311 15.95 -18.12 -11.57
C LYS A 311 14.43 -18.19 -11.77
N ILE A 312 13.65 -17.75 -10.77
CA ILE A 312 12.19 -17.73 -10.82
C ILE A 312 11.64 -16.92 -11.98
N ASN A 313 12.20 -15.73 -12.29
CA ASN A 313 11.70 -14.91 -13.40
C ASN A 313 11.84 -15.60 -14.75
N ARG A 314 12.95 -16.33 -14.96
CA ARG A 314 13.14 -17.12 -16.20
C ARG A 314 12.13 -18.25 -16.29
N ILE A 315 11.89 -18.95 -15.18
CA ILE A 315 10.89 -20.02 -15.10
C ILE A 315 9.50 -19.47 -15.40
N GLU A 316 9.10 -18.38 -14.73
CA GLU A 316 7.80 -17.73 -14.93
C GLU A 316 7.57 -17.26 -16.35
N ARG A 317 8.58 -16.64 -16.99
CA ARG A 317 8.49 -16.24 -18.40
C ARG A 317 8.22 -17.43 -19.32
N ASN A 318 8.93 -18.55 -19.10
CA ASN A 318 8.73 -19.77 -19.88
C ASN A 318 7.35 -20.38 -19.64
N VAL A 319 6.91 -20.50 -18.38
CA VAL A 319 5.60 -21.04 -18.03
C VAL A 319 4.48 -20.18 -18.62
N ARG A 320 4.56 -18.85 -18.50
CA ARG A 320 3.58 -17.94 -19.10
C ARG A 320 3.50 -18.11 -20.61
N LYS A 321 4.64 -18.23 -21.28
CA LYS A 321 4.69 -18.51 -22.73
C LYS A 321 4.04 -19.85 -23.06
N ASN A 322 4.37 -20.92 -22.32
CA ASN A 322 3.83 -22.26 -22.56
C ASN A 322 2.32 -22.35 -22.29
N LEU A 323 1.80 -21.54 -21.36
CA LEU A 323 0.38 -21.42 -21.04
C LEU A 323 -0.36 -20.36 -21.88
N ASN A 324 0.29 -19.76 -22.89
CA ASN A 324 -0.27 -18.69 -23.72
C ASN A 324 -0.84 -17.49 -22.91
N LEU A 325 -0.20 -17.18 -21.78
CA LEU A 325 -0.54 -16.02 -20.97
C LEU A 325 0.19 -14.78 -21.48
N ASN A 326 -0.42 -13.61 -21.30
CA ASN A 326 0.24 -12.34 -21.61
C ASN A 326 1.60 -12.26 -20.92
N LEU A 327 2.64 -11.96 -21.70
CA LEU A 327 3.93 -11.58 -21.18
C LEU A 327 3.82 -10.13 -20.75
N TYR A 328 3.94 -9.89 -19.45
CA TYR A 328 4.22 -8.56 -18.95
C TYR A 328 5.73 -8.44 -18.88
N ASP A 329 6.31 -7.36 -19.41
CA ASP A 329 7.71 -7.07 -19.15
C ASP A 329 7.86 -6.81 -17.65
N ILE A 330 8.35 -7.82 -16.96
CA ILE A 330 8.64 -7.75 -15.54
C ILE A 330 9.94 -6.97 -15.43
N TYR A 331 9.81 -5.64 -15.40
CA TYR A 331 10.85 -4.67 -15.09
C TYR A 331 12.20 -4.90 -15.80
N ASP A 332 12.46 -4.19 -16.89
CA ASP A 332 13.86 -3.93 -17.29
C ASP A 332 14.43 -2.89 -16.33
N ALA A 333 14.94 -3.36 -15.18
CA ALA A 333 15.73 -2.50 -14.30
C ALA A 333 17.02 -2.11 -15.04
N ASP A 334 17.25 -0.80 -15.18
CA ASP A 334 18.47 -0.28 -15.80
C ASP A 334 19.71 -0.95 -15.19
N SER A 335 20.65 -1.35 -16.04
CA SER A 335 21.95 -1.83 -15.59
C SER A 335 22.64 -0.78 -14.72
N LEU A 336 23.38 -1.23 -13.70
CA LEU A 336 24.22 -0.34 -12.91
C LEU A 336 25.37 0.20 -13.76
N THR A 337 25.66 1.49 -13.67
CA THR A 337 26.84 2.08 -14.32
C THR A 337 28.12 1.70 -13.58
N ASN A 338 29.28 1.79 -14.23
CA ASN A 338 30.57 1.52 -13.57
C ASN A 338 30.80 2.44 -12.35
N GLU A 339 30.37 3.70 -12.41
CA GLU A 339 30.45 4.63 -11.28
C GLU A 339 29.54 4.21 -10.12
N GLU A 340 28.34 3.72 -10.42
CA GLU A 340 27.41 3.18 -9.43
C GLU A 340 27.99 1.94 -8.74
N ILE A 341 28.59 1.03 -9.51
CA ILE A 341 29.27 -0.17 -8.99
C ILE A 341 30.44 0.22 -8.06
N ILE A 342 31.23 1.24 -8.42
CA ILE A 342 32.32 1.73 -7.57
C ILE A 342 31.79 2.28 -6.24
N LYS A 343 30.68 3.03 -6.25
CA LYS A 343 30.03 3.57 -5.03
C LYS A 343 29.47 2.46 -4.14
N LEU A 344 29.10 1.32 -4.72
CA LEU A 344 28.58 0.14 -3.99
C LEU A 344 29.69 -0.70 -3.33
N LYS A 345 30.98 -0.46 -3.62
CA LYS A 345 32.10 -1.19 -2.97
C LYS A 345 32.06 -1.11 -1.43
N ASN A 346 31.52 -0.04 -0.87
CA ASN A 346 31.39 0.14 0.58
C ASN A 346 30.32 -0.73 1.24
N ILE A 347 29.43 -1.36 0.46
CA ILE A 347 28.38 -2.29 0.94
C ILE A 347 28.46 -3.65 0.25
N SER A 348 29.64 -4.01 -0.29
CA SER A 348 29.82 -5.22 -1.11
C SER A 348 29.43 -6.50 -0.37
N ASP A 349 29.70 -6.57 0.93
CA ASP A 349 29.39 -7.76 1.72
C ASP A 349 27.88 -7.93 1.96
N GLU A 350 27.14 -6.82 2.06
CA GLU A 350 25.68 -6.86 2.11
C GLU A 350 25.09 -7.29 0.75
N LEU A 351 25.68 -6.82 -0.36
CA LEU A 351 25.26 -7.26 -1.70
C LEU A 351 25.52 -8.75 -1.93
N LYS A 352 26.61 -9.31 -1.38
CA LYS A 352 26.86 -10.76 -1.40
C LYS A 352 25.79 -11.54 -0.64
N LEU A 353 25.23 -11.00 0.44
CA LEU A 353 24.11 -11.64 1.14
C LEU A 353 22.87 -11.69 0.25
N PHE A 354 22.60 -10.66 -0.55
CA PHE A 354 21.54 -10.71 -1.55
C PHE A 354 21.84 -11.74 -2.64
N GLU A 355 23.07 -11.82 -3.14
CA GLU A 355 23.48 -12.84 -4.12
C GLU A 355 23.28 -14.26 -3.56
N GLN A 356 23.77 -14.55 -2.35
CA GLN A 356 23.56 -15.82 -1.64
C GLN A 356 22.09 -16.07 -1.28
N TYR A 357 21.29 -15.03 -1.07
CA TYR A 357 19.86 -15.17 -0.82
C TYR A 357 19.12 -15.66 -2.07
N TYR A 358 19.66 -15.41 -3.27
CA TYR A 358 19.03 -15.71 -4.55
C TYR A 358 19.66 -16.87 -5.35
N GLU A 359 20.82 -17.38 -4.93
CA GLU A 359 21.32 -18.73 -5.28
C GLU A 359 20.55 -19.82 -4.53
#